data_AF-A0A5C7UY73-F1
#
_entry.id   AF-A0A5C7UY73-F1
#
_cell.length_a   1.000
_cell.length_b   1.000
_cell.length_c   1.000
_cell.angle_alpha   90.00
_cell.angle_beta   90.00
_cell.angle_gamma   90.00
#
_symmetry.space_group_name_H-M   'P 1'
#
loop_
_entity.id
_entity.type
_entity.pdbx_description
1 polymer ?
#
loop_
_entity_poly.entity_id
_entity_poly.type
_entity_poly.pdbx_seq_one_letter_code
_entity_poly.pdbx_strand_id
1 'polypeptide(L)' 'MSADQAKAKEMTAADAVKRVKRVTVIKDKDAEKTVTSPIKESEVLDFKDYGSHVVVVTKDGQKFSSGDQAAD' A
#
# COMPACT_ATOMS: atom_id res chain seq x y z
N MET A 1 14.61 13.00 -18.11
CA MET A 1 14.58 12.41 -16.75
C MET A 1 13.39 13.03 -16.04
N SER A 2 12.29 12.28 -15.89
CA SER A 2 11.00 12.84 -15.49
C SER A 2 11.00 13.25 -14.02
N ALA A 3 10.80 14.56 -13.83
CA ALA A 3 10.79 15.26 -12.57
C ALA A 3 9.42 15.17 -11.86
N ASP A 4 9.08 13.99 -11.35
CA ASP A 4 7.82 13.77 -10.59
C ASP A 4 8.04 13.48 -9.10
N GLN A 5 9.22 13.83 -8.55
CA GLN A 5 9.51 13.72 -7.11
C GLN A 5 9.71 15.08 -6.43
N ALA A 6 9.25 16.15 -7.06
CA ALA A 6 9.22 17.44 -6.40
C ALA A 6 7.91 17.57 -5.59
N LYS A 7 8.05 17.41 -4.27
CA LYS A 7 7.33 18.24 -3.28
C LYS A 7 5.88 17.82 -2.92
N ALA A 8 5.66 16.54 -2.60
CA ALA A 8 4.60 16.19 -1.65
C ALA A 8 5.19 16.21 -0.24
N LYS A 9 4.56 16.97 0.66
CA LYS A 9 4.99 17.29 2.03
C LYS A 9 5.29 16.00 2.83
N GLU A 10 6.57 15.62 2.89
CA GLU A 10 7.22 14.63 3.79
C GLU A 10 6.50 13.30 4.07
N MET A 11 5.89 12.67 3.06
CA MET A 11 5.60 11.24 3.14
C MET A 11 6.49 10.52 2.12
N THR A 12 7.47 9.77 2.63
CA THR A 12 8.34 8.92 1.80
C THR A 12 7.64 7.60 1.50
N ALA A 13 8.13 6.86 0.50
CA ALA A 13 7.64 5.51 0.23
C ALA A 13 7.70 4.64 1.51
N ALA A 14 8.76 4.76 2.33
CA ALA A 14 8.89 4.14 3.65
C ALA A 14 7.70 4.42 4.57
N ASP A 15 7.24 5.66 4.61
CA ASP A 15 6.12 6.09 5.46
C ASP A 15 4.77 5.61 4.92
N ALA A 16 4.61 5.61 3.59
CA ALA A 16 3.41 5.11 2.93
C ALA A 16 3.22 3.60 3.16
N VAL A 17 4.28 2.80 2.98
CA VAL A 17 4.21 1.34 3.19
C VAL A 17 4.09 0.95 4.67
N LYS A 18 4.50 1.82 5.60
CA LYS A 18 4.22 1.60 7.03
C LYS A 18 2.74 1.80 7.36
N ARG A 19 2.07 2.71 6.66
CA ARG A 19 0.63 2.98 6.82
C ARG A 19 -0.26 2.00 6.06
N VAL A 20 0.30 1.28 5.09
CA VAL A 20 -0.45 0.40 4.21
C VAL A 20 0.04 -1.03 4.34
N LYS A 21 -0.86 -1.95 4.70
CA LYS A 21 -0.53 -3.38 4.76
C LYS A 21 -1.09 -4.10 3.55
N ARG A 22 -0.29 -5.01 2.97
CA ARG A 22 -0.76 -5.89 1.91
C ARG A 22 -1.55 -7.02 2.53
N VAL A 23 -2.86 -6.95 2.37
CA VAL A 23 -3.77 -8.02 2.74
C VAL A 23 -3.95 -8.92 1.52
N THR A 24 -3.46 -10.15 1.62
CA THR A 24 -3.62 -11.16 0.56
C THR A 24 -4.53 -12.25 1.07
N VAL A 25 -5.64 -12.45 0.39
CA VAL A 25 -6.58 -13.53 0.69
C VAL A 25 -6.11 -14.77 -0.07
N ILE A 26 -5.63 -15.76 0.66
CA ILE A 26 -5.25 -17.06 0.10
C ILE A 26 -6.44 -17.99 0.30
N LYS A 27 -7.06 -18.42 -0.80
CA LYS A 27 -8.03 -19.52 -0.78
C LYS A 27 -7.28 -20.83 -0.76
N ASP A 28 -7.15 -21.42 0.42
CA ASP A 28 -6.79 -22.83 0.54
C ASP A 28 -8.07 -23.67 0.51
N LYS A 29 -7.95 -24.96 0.19
CA LYS A 29 -9.05 -25.86 -0.22
C LYS A 29 -10.21 -25.94 0.79
N ASP A 30 -10.00 -25.55 2.05
CA ASP A 30 -10.97 -25.63 3.14
C ASP A 30 -11.12 -24.32 3.94
N ALA A 31 -10.28 -23.31 3.70
CA ALA A 31 -10.30 -22.06 4.48
C ALA A 31 -9.76 -20.88 3.69
N GLU A 32 -10.50 -19.77 3.75
CA GLU A 32 -10.03 -18.48 3.28
C GLU A 32 -9.13 -17.87 4.36
N LYS A 33 -7.83 -17.81 4.09
CA LYS A 33 -6.85 -17.26 5.04
C LYS A 33 -6.36 -15.90 4.57
N THR A 34 -6.67 -14.89 5.36
CA THR A 34 -6.18 -13.53 5.17
C THR A 34 -4.76 -13.42 5.71
N VAL A 35 -3.78 -13.32 4.82
CA VAL A 35 -2.37 -13.14 5.17
C VAL A 35 -2.01 -11.67 5.00
N THR A 36 -1.58 -11.03 6.08
CA THR A 36 -1.07 -9.67 6.04
C THR A 36 0.44 -9.70 5.88
N SER A 37 0.95 -9.07 4.83
CA SER A 37 2.38 -8.97 4.54
C SER A 37 2.83 -7.51 4.44
N PRO A 38 4.06 -7.19 4.83
CA PRO A 38 4.61 -5.85 4.64
C PRO A 38 4.85 -5.58 3.15
N ILE A 39 4.51 -4.38 2.68
CA ILE A 39 4.88 -3.90 1.34
C ILE A 39 6.29 -3.32 1.44
N LYS A 40 7.19 -3.70 0.53
CA LYS A 40 8.52 -3.09 0.49
C LYS A 40 8.49 -1.82 -0.34
N GLU A 41 9.32 -0.84 0.03
CA GLU A 41 9.47 0.40 -0.72
C GLU A 41 9.92 0.16 -2.16
N SER A 42 10.74 -0.86 -2.39
CA SER A 42 11.21 -1.27 -3.71
C SER A 42 10.10 -1.85 -4.59
N GLU A 43 8.97 -2.27 -4.00
CA GLU A 43 7.78 -2.73 -4.71
C GLU A 43 6.79 -1.59 -4.97
N VAL A 44 6.94 -0.44 -4.29
CA VAL A 44 6.11 0.74 -4.55
C VAL A 44 6.46 1.31 -5.92
N LEU A 45 5.45 1.40 -6.76
CA LEU A 45 5.52 2.08 -8.04
C LEU A 45 5.15 3.55 -7.86
N ASP A 46 4.03 3.81 -7.16
CA ASP A 46 3.50 5.15 -6.94
C ASP A 46 2.72 5.17 -5.63
N PHE A 47 2.59 6.32 -4.99
CA PHE A 47 1.76 6.46 -3.80
C PHE A 47 1.17 7.86 -3.70
N LYS A 48 -0.02 7.94 -3.12
CA LYS A 48 -0.76 9.18 -2.98
C LYS A 48 -1.43 9.25 -1.62
N ASP A 49 -1.10 10.30 -0.89
CA ASP A 49 -1.73 10.64 0.37
C ASP A 49 -2.94 11.56 0.11
N TYR A 50 -4.11 11.15 0.62
CA TYR A 50 -5.35 11.92 0.55
C TYR A 50 -5.71 12.56 1.90
N GLY A 51 -4.78 12.61 2.86
CA GLY A 51 -5.00 13.09 4.23
C GLY A 51 -5.80 12.12 5.11
N SER A 52 -6.91 11.56 4.60
CA SER A 52 -7.72 10.57 5.32
C SER A 52 -7.23 9.13 5.12
N HIS A 53 -6.59 8.86 3.99
CA HIS A 53 -6.01 7.55 3.66
C HIS A 53 -4.87 7.71 2.67
N VAL A 54 -3.97 6.73 2.67
CA VAL A 54 -2.86 6.62 1.71
C VAL A 54 -3.19 5.51 0.74
N VAL A 55 -3.04 5.77 -0.55
CA VAL A 55 -3.13 4.76 -1.61
C VAL A 55 -1.72 4.50 -2.12
N VAL A 56 -1.30 3.24 -2.10
CA VAL A 56 -0.03 2.76 -2.63
C VAL A 56 -0.31 1.87 -3.82
N VAL A 57 0.34 2.15 -4.94
CA VAL A 57 0.36 1.32 -6.14
C VAL A 57 1.69 0.57 -6.18
N THR A 58 1.64 -0.75 -6.28
CA THR A 58 2.86 -1.57 -6.43
C THR A 58 3.19 -1.83 -7.90
N LYS A 59 4.44 -2.23 -8.15
CA LYS A 59 4.94 -2.61 -9.49
C LYS A 59 4.18 -3.80 -10.08
N ASP A 60 3.60 -4.64 -9.24
CA ASP A 60 2.71 -5.73 -9.65
C ASP A 60 1.34 -5.26 -10.16
N GLY A 61 1.08 -3.94 -10.14
CA GLY A 61 -0.20 -3.35 -10.53
C GLY A 61 -1.28 -3.45 -9.44
N GLN A 62 -0.94 -3.94 -8.25
CA GLN A 62 -1.86 -4.00 -7.12
C GLN A 62 -1.93 -2.64 -6.43
N LYS A 63 -3.13 -2.28 -5.95
CA LYS A 63 -3.36 -1.05 -5.18
C LYS A 63 -3.77 -1.39 -3.77
N PHE A 64 -3.16 -0.72 -2.81
CA PHE A 64 -3.41 -0.90 -1.39
C PHE A 64 -3.75 0.43 -0.75
N SER A 65 -4.82 0.48 0.03
CA SER A 65 -5.28 1.70 0.70
C SER A 65 -5.25 1.51 2.22
N SER A 66 -4.70 2.47 2.96
CA SER A 66 -4.67 2.42 4.43
C SER A 66 -6.06 2.57 5.08
N GLY A 67 -7.06 3.01 4.32
CA GLY A 67 -8.43 3.22 4.79
C GLY A 67 -9.32 1.97 4.78
N ASP A 68 -8.83 0.83 4.26
CA ASP A 68 -9.62 -0.41 4.18
C ASP A 68 -9.53 -1.25 5.47
N GLN A 69 -8.87 -0.74 6.52
CA GLN A 69 -9.01 -1.28 7.86
C GLN A 69 -10.37 -0.81 8.41
N ALA A 70 -11.45 -1.34 7.84
CA ALA A 70 -12.79 -1.19 8.37
C ALA A 70 -12.75 -1.59 9.85
N ALA A 71 -13.15 -0.63 10.68
CA ALA A 71 -13.54 -0.88 12.05
C ALA A 71 -14.63 -1.96 12.04
N ASP A 72 -14.36 -3.07 12.72
CA ASP A 72 -15.37 -3.93 13.33
C ASP A 72 -14.95 -4.13 14.80
#